data_AF-A0A7V9KHN2-F1
#
_entry.id   AF-A0A7V9KHN2-F1
#
_cell.length_a   1.000
_cell.length_b   1.000
_cell.length_c   1.000
_cell.angle_alpha   90.00
_cell.angle_beta   90.00
_cell.angle_gamma   90.00
#
_symmetry.space_group_name_H-M   'P 1'
#
loop_
_entity.id
_entity.type
_entity.pdbx_description
1 polymer ?
#
loop_
_entity_poly.entity_id
_entity_poly.type
_entity_poly.pdbx_seq_one_letter_code
_entity_poly.pdbx_strand_id
1 'polypeptide(L)'
;MISDHMRSSGYTAPQSAGSPQPLRLLSRLRASTRVWLGIETVAAVPIEETTEISDENKDWPSIDVVFEQIEEMVKTQNDRLKTIDTKANFGLAAATLLTAGVTGLGRALADSGQRVAASGRDVALPHWPVFGGEVPVNSITDGVTIISLVMYALIALSTYLAYRIRTYREVANPKRLMDVYLYKEPAYTKAAIANQRAKNFGSNEAKINDKATWVNRAMILLVGEAALLVVIAIVQVAWL
;
A
#
# COMPACT_ATOMS: atom_id res chain seq x y z
N MET A 1 67.37 -18.10 36.06
CA MET A 1 67.30 -16.63 36.18
C MET A 1 66.43 -16.13 35.03
N ILE A 2 65.26 -15.54 35.38
CA ILE A 2 64.46 -14.59 34.57
C ILE A 2 63.73 -15.21 33.35
N SER A 3 62.41 -15.15 33.15
CA SER A 3 61.24 -14.74 33.94
C SER A 3 59.99 -15.22 33.20
N ASP A 4 59.00 -15.68 33.97
CA ASP A 4 57.62 -15.89 33.56
C ASP A 4 56.99 -14.63 32.93
N HIS A 5 56.38 -14.81 31.76
CA HIS A 5 55.39 -13.89 31.20
C HIS A 5 54.12 -14.66 30.84
N MET A 6 53.46 -15.20 31.86
CA MET A 6 52.02 -15.46 31.82
C MET A 6 51.27 -14.12 31.82
N ARG A 7 50.97 -13.62 30.63
CA ARG A 7 50.09 -12.48 30.44
C ARG A 7 48.64 -12.97 30.57
N SER A 8 48.12 -12.85 31.79
CA SER A 8 46.69 -12.90 32.12
C SER A 8 45.92 -11.93 31.23
N SER A 9 45.21 -12.44 30.22
CA SER A 9 44.20 -11.67 29.49
C SER A 9 42.92 -11.68 30.33
N GLY A 10 42.72 -10.61 31.09
CA GLY A 10 41.49 -10.34 31.82
C GLY A 10 40.29 -10.34 30.88
N TYR A 11 39.44 -11.34 31.01
CA TYR A 11 38.13 -11.38 30.40
C TYR A 11 37.20 -10.47 31.22
N THR A 12 37.10 -9.20 30.84
CA THR A 12 36.08 -8.30 31.40
C THR A 12 34.73 -8.68 30.81
N ALA A 13 33.88 -9.29 31.64
CA ALA A 13 32.47 -9.47 31.33
C ALA A 13 31.82 -8.12 30.99
N PRO A 14 30.98 -8.02 29.94
CA PRO A 14 30.23 -6.79 29.68
C PRO A 14 29.27 -6.56 30.84
N GLN A 15 29.47 -5.44 31.54
CA GLN A 15 28.52 -4.95 32.54
C GLN A 15 27.18 -4.67 31.86
N SER A 16 26.23 -5.55 32.16
CA SER A 16 24.80 -5.33 32.07
C SER A 16 24.41 -4.15 32.98
N ALA A 17 24.30 -2.96 32.40
CA ALA A 17 23.69 -1.80 33.04
C ALA A 17 22.76 -1.12 32.04
N GLY A 18 21.51 -1.60 32.01
CA GLY A 18 20.43 -1.06 31.21
C GLY A 18 19.11 -1.60 31.73
N SER A 19 18.65 -1.02 32.84
CA SER A 19 17.31 -1.22 33.39
C SER A 19 16.24 -1.22 32.28
N PRO A 20 15.31 -2.19 32.25
CA PRO A 20 14.19 -2.14 31.32
C PRO A 20 13.35 -0.90 31.67
N GLN A 21 13.38 0.10 30.79
CA GLN A 21 12.38 1.16 30.85
C GLN A 21 11.02 0.51 30.57
N PRO A 22 9.99 0.75 31.40
CA PRO A 22 8.65 0.32 31.06
C PRO A 22 8.24 1.09 29.81
N LEU A 23 8.00 0.35 28.73
CA LEU A 23 7.33 0.84 27.53
C LEU A 23 5.93 1.31 27.93
N ARG A 24 5.87 2.56 28.38
CA ARG A 24 4.64 3.30 28.57
C ARG A 24 3.95 3.44 27.21
N LEU A 25 2.98 2.57 26.95
CA LEU A 25 1.57 2.98 26.92
C LEU A 25 1.29 4.31 26.19
N LEU A 26 1.81 4.50 24.97
CA LEU A 26 1.42 5.59 24.06
C LEU A 26 1.31 5.12 22.60
N SER A 27 0.68 3.96 22.37
CA SER A 27 0.24 3.56 21.01
C SER A 27 -1.24 3.18 20.91
N ARG A 28 -2.00 3.19 22.02
CA ARG A 28 -3.46 3.28 21.95
C ARG A 28 -3.84 4.74 21.67
N LEU A 29 -4.68 4.93 20.65
CA LEU A 29 -5.29 6.20 20.18
C LEU A 29 -4.62 6.89 18.97
N ARG A 30 -4.50 6.14 17.87
CA ARG A 30 -4.95 6.68 16.57
C ARG A 30 -6.03 5.78 15.97
N ALA A 31 -7.00 5.40 16.82
CA ALA A 31 -8.32 5.00 16.35
C ALA A 31 -9.13 6.26 16.07
N SER A 32 -10.01 6.19 15.06
CA SER A 32 -10.99 7.20 14.65
C SER A 32 -10.51 8.28 13.68
N THR A 33 -10.65 7.98 12.38
CA THR A 33 -11.63 8.62 11.46
C THR A 33 -11.26 8.26 10.02
N ARG A 34 -11.86 7.21 9.44
CA ARG A 34 -11.96 6.97 7.98
C ARG A 34 -12.79 5.70 7.68
N VAL A 35 -14.05 5.72 8.07
CA VAL A 35 -15.02 4.64 7.73
C VAL A 35 -15.79 4.96 6.43
N TRP A 36 -15.61 6.14 5.82
CA TRP A 36 -16.54 6.62 4.79
C TRP A 36 -16.28 6.16 3.34
N LEU A 37 -15.28 5.31 3.05
CA LEU A 37 -14.93 4.94 1.65
C LEU A 37 -14.77 3.44 1.37
N GLY A 38 -15.22 2.55 2.26
CA GLY A 38 -15.04 1.09 2.02
C GLY A 38 -13.57 0.65 1.94
N ILE A 39 -12.64 1.52 2.34
CA ILE A 39 -11.26 1.15 2.62
C ILE A 39 -11.31 0.48 3.98
N GLU A 40 -11.46 -0.85 3.98
CA GLU A 40 -11.12 -1.66 5.14
C GLU A 40 -9.66 -1.32 5.49
N THR A 41 -9.47 -0.41 6.43
CA THR A 41 -8.29 -0.47 7.29
C THR A 41 -8.36 -1.87 7.85
N VAL A 42 -7.52 -2.77 7.32
CA VAL A 42 -7.26 -4.06 7.94
C VAL A 42 -7.02 -3.71 9.39
N ALA A 43 -8.00 -4.01 10.24
CA ALA A 43 -7.92 -3.70 11.65
C ALA A 43 -6.55 -4.21 12.06
N ALA A 44 -5.75 -3.36 12.73
CA ALA A 44 -4.56 -3.86 13.38
C ALA A 44 -5.05 -5.10 14.12
N VAL A 45 -4.58 -6.29 13.71
CA VAL A 45 -5.01 -7.55 14.30
C VAL A 45 -4.87 -7.28 15.79
N PRO A 46 -5.97 -7.34 16.57
CA PRO A 46 -5.86 -7.07 17.99
C PRO A 46 -4.81 -8.06 18.45
N ILE A 47 -3.65 -7.51 18.83
CA ILE A 47 -2.65 -8.30 19.53
C ILE A 47 -3.40 -8.61 20.80
N GLU A 48 -3.97 -9.82 20.85
CA GLU A 48 -4.59 -10.33 22.04
C GLU A 48 -3.62 -10.02 23.16
N GLU A 49 -4.11 -9.21 24.10
CA GLU A 49 -3.35 -8.72 25.23
C GLU A 49 -2.83 -9.97 25.91
N THR A 50 -1.56 -10.26 25.66
CA THR A 50 -0.95 -11.53 26.02
C THR A 50 -1.07 -11.60 27.52
N THR A 51 -1.84 -12.58 27.96
CA THR A 51 -2.13 -12.90 29.36
C THR A 51 -0.94 -12.56 30.23
N GLU A 52 -1.19 -11.73 31.23
CA GLU A 52 -0.24 -11.31 32.26
C GLU A 52 0.52 -12.55 32.76
N ILE A 53 1.75 -12.72 32.27
CA ILE A 53 2.58 -13.87 32.61
C ILE A 53 3.03 -13.62 34.05
N SER A 54 2.31 -14.23 35.00
CA SER A 54 2.74 -14.37 36.38
C SER A 54 4.19 -14.88 36.39
N ASP A 55 5.10 -14.11 37.00
CA ASP A 55 6.56 -14.35 37.00
C ASP A 55 6.99 -15.62 37.77
N GLU A 56 6.06 -16.46 38.22
CA GLU A 56 6.33 -17.55 39.17
C GLU A 56 6.85 -18.85 38.54
N ASN A 57 6.78 -19.03 37.21
CA ASN A 57 7.44 -20.15 36.54
C ASN A 57 7.66 -19.83 35.06
N LYS A 58 8.75 -19.12 34.74
CA LYS A 58 9.03 -18.61 33.39
C LYS A 58 9.60 -19.71 32.50
N ASP A 59 8.78 -20.71 32.22
CA ASP A 59 9.06 -21.73 31.23
C ASP A 59 8.96 -21.06 29.85
N TRP A 60 10.11 -20.71 29.28
CA TRP A 60 10.14 -20.01 28.00
C TRP A 60 9.54 -20.92 26.92
N PRO A 61 8.67 -20.41 26.04
CA PRO A 61 8.15 -21.20 24.94
C PRO A 61 9.31 -21.79 24.13
N SER A 62 9.16 -23.05 23.71
CA SER A 62 10.20 -23.71 22.94
C SER A 62 10.51 -22.89 21.68
N ILE A 63 11.78 -22.95 21.24
CA ILE A 63 12.22 -22.23 20.04
C ILE A 63 11.41 -22.63 18.80
N ASP A 64 10.82 -23.82 18.81
CA ASP A 64 9.95 -24.31 17.76
C ASP A 64 8.66 -23.51 17.66
N VAL A 65 8.00 -23.26 18.80
CA VAL A 65 6.76 -22.44 18.88
C VAL A 65 7.04 -21.01 18.44
N VAL A 66 8.12 -20.40 18.94
CA VAL A 66 8.49 -19.02 18.56
C VAL A 66 8.78 -18.92 17.06
N PHE A 67 9.46 -19.91 16.50
CA PHE A 67 9.78 -19.92 15.07
C PHE A 67 8.53 -20.09 14.21
N GLU A 68 7.61 -20.99 14.59
CA GLU A 68 6.34 -21.21 13.90
C GLU A 68 5.49 -19.93 13.88
N GLN A 69 5.38 -19.25 15.02
CA GLN A 69 4.66 -17.97 15.11
C GLN A 69 5.27 -16.89 14.22
N ILE A 70 6.61 -16.76 14.19
CA ILE A 70 7.30 -15.81 13.30
C ILE A 70 7.03 -16.17 11.82
N GLU A 71 6.99 -17.46 11.48
CA GLU A 71 6.69 -17.91 10.13
C GLU A 71 5.27 -17.55 9.70
N GLU A 72 4.28 -17.76 10.58
CA GLU A 72 2.91 -17.37 10.35
C GLU A 72 2.75 -15.85 10.16
N MET A 73 3.44 -15.05 11.00
CA MET A 73 3.45 -13.60 10.87
C MET A 73 4.06 -13.13 9.53
N VAL A 74 5.17 -13.74 9.11
CA VAL A 74 5.81 -13.44 7.81
C VAL A 74 4.90 -13.83 6.64
N LYS A 75 4.23 -14.98 6.72
CA LYS A 75 3.24 -15.41 5.73
C LYS A 75 2.10 -14.39 5.61
N THR A 76 1.58 -13.93 6.75
CA THR A 76 0.53 -12.90 6.79
C THR A 76 0.99 -11.59 6.16
N GLN A 77 2.23 -11.15 6.40
CA GLN A 77 2.80 -9.98 5.72
C GLN A 77 2.88 -10.16 4.20
N ASN A 78 3.25 -11.35 3.73
CA ASN A 78 3.33 -11.65 2.31
C ASN A 78 1.94 -11.63 1.63
N ASP A 79 0.93 -12.19 2.29
CA ASP A 79 -0.44 -12.18 1.78
C ASP A 79 -1.04 -10.76 1.75
N ARG A 80 -0.72 -9.93 2.75
CA ARG A 80 -1.01 -8.49 2.73
C ARG A 80 -0.35 -7.79 1.54
N LEU A 81 0.92 -8.10 1.26
CA LEU A 81 1.65 -7.52 0.14
C LEU A 81 1.01 -7.88 -1.22
N LYS A 82 0.67 -9.16 -1.42
CA LYS A 82 -0.05 -9.61 -2.62
C LYS A 82 -1.38 -8.89 -2.79
N THR A 83 -2.12 -8.71 -1.69
CA THR A 83 -3.40 -7.98 -1.71
C THR A 83 -3.21 -6.54 -2.16
N ILE A 84 -2.17 -5.85 -1.66
CA ILE A 84 -1.82 -4.49 -2.08
C ILE A 84 -1.47 -4.43 -3.57
N ASP A 85 -0.72 -5.41 -4.07
CA ASP A 85 -0.36 -5.50 -5.50
C ASP A 85 -1.58 -5.75 -6.40
N THR A 86 -2.50 -6.62 -5.97
CA THR A 86 -3.77 -6.85 -6.68
C THR A 86 -4.60 -5.57 -6.72
N LYS A 87 -4.70 -4.83 -5.61
CA LYS A 87 -5.39 -3.53 -5.58
C LYS A 87 -4.74 -2.53 -6.53
N ALA A 88 -3.41 -2.41 -6.52
CA ALA A 88 -2.69 -1.50 -7.41
C ALA A 88 -2.96 -1.81 -8.90
N ASN A 89 -2.89 -3.09 -9.29
CA ASN A 89 -3.22 -3.54 -10.65
C ASN A 89 -4.67 -3.26 -11.03
N PHE A 90 -5.62 -3.54 -10.12
CA PHE A 90 -7.02 -3.22 -10.32
C PHE A 90 -7.23 -1.72 -10.57
N GLY A 91 -6.61 -0.86 -9.76
CA GLY A 91 -6.73 0.59 -9.90
C GLY A 91 -6.21 1.11 -11.23
N LEU A 92 -5.08 0.57 -11.70
CA LEU A 92 -4.53 0.93 -13.01
C LEU A 92 -5.42 0.46 -14.17
N ALA A 93 -5.96 -0.77 -14.08
CA ALA A 93 -6.87 -1.29 -15.09
C ALA A 93 -8.18 -0.49 -15.15
N ALA A 94 -8.76 -0.19 -13.99
CA ALA A 94 -9.97 0.63 -13.87
C ALA A 94 -9.75 2.06 -14.41
N ALA A 95 -8.65 2.71 -14.05
CA ALA A 95 -8.30 4.02 -14.59
C ALA A 95 -8.17 3.99 -16.12
N THR A 96 -7.48 2.98 -16.66
CA THR A 96 -7.33 2.79 -18.11
C THR A 96 -8.68 2.66 -18.80
N LEU A 97 -9.60 1.88 -18.24
CA LEU A 97 -10.96 1.70 -18.77
C LEU A 97 -11.78 3.00 -18.70
N LEU A 98 -11.69 3.74 -17.60
CA LEU A 98 -12.40 5.03 -17.46
C LEU A 98 -11.89 6.04 -18.49
N THR A 99 -10.58 6.24 -18.60
CA THR A 99 -9.99 7.15 -19.59
C THR A 99 -10.33 6.73 -21.03
N ALA A 100 -10.33 5.43 -21.33
CA ALA A 100 -10.76 4.92 -22.64
C ALA A 100 -12.26 5.18 -22.89
N GLY A 101 -13.11 5.01 -21.87
CA GLY A 101 -14.53 5.31 -21.95
C GLY A 101 -14.81 6.79 -22.24
N VAL A 102 -14.10 7.70 -21.56
CA VAL A 102 -14.23 9.16 -21.74
C VAL A 102 -13.82 9.58 -23.14
N THR A 103 -12.68 9.08 -23.61
CA THR A 103 -12.19 9.39 -24.96
C THR A 103 -13.11 8.82 -26.05
N GLY A 104 -13.67 7.63 -25.83
CA GLY A 104 -14.68 7.04 -26.72
C GLY A 104 -15.98 7.84 -26.76
N LEU A 105 -16.52 8.23 -25.60
CA LEU A 105 -17.73 9.04 -25.50
C LEU A 105 -17.54 10.42 -26.15
N GLY A 106 -16.41 11.07 -25.89
CA GLY A 106 -16.08 12.37 -26.49
C GLY A 106 -16.07 12.32 -28.02
N ARG A 107 -15.51 11.27 -28.62
CA ARG A 107 -15.53 11.05 -30.07
C ARG A 107 -16.93 10.80 -30.61
N ALA A 108 -17.71 9.94 -29.94
CA ALA A 108 -19.07 9.64 -30.37
C ALA A 108 -19.97 10.89 -30.38
N LEU A 109 -19.79 11.79 -29.41
CA LEU A 109 -20.51 13.06 -29.34
C LEU A 109 -20.02 14.07 -30.40
N ALA A 110 -18.72 14.12 -30.67
CA ALA A 110 -18.19 14.97 -31.74
C ALA A 110 -18.75 14.53 -33.12
N ASP A 111 -18.79 13.22 -33.37
CA ASP A 111 -19.33 12.66 -34.62
C ASP A 111 -20.85 12.90 -34.75
N SER A 112 -21.62 12.79 -33.66
CA SER A 112 -23.06 13.05 -33.69
C SER A 112 -23.36 14.54 -33.95
N GLY A 113 -22.61 15.46 -33.33
CA GLY A 113 -22.72 16.90 -33.56
C GLY A 113 -22.45 17.29 -35.02
N GLN A 114 -21.41 16.72 -35.63
CA GLN A 114 -21.11 16.97 -37.05
C GLN A 114 -22.22 16.48 -37.98
N ARG A 115 -22.84 15.32 -37.69
CA ARG A 115 -23.95 14.79 -38.49
C ARG A 115 -25.20 15.67 -38.40
N VAL A 116 -25.51 16.19 -37.22
CA VAL A 116 -26.65 17.12 -37.04
C VAL A 116 -26.39 18.41 -37.80
N ALA A 117 -25.19 19.00 -37.68
CA ALA A 117 -24.81 20.20 -38.42
C ALA A 117 -24.86 20.01 -39.94
N ALA A 118 -24.40 18.87 -40.45
CA ALA A 118 -24.44 18.56 -41.88
C ALA A 118 -25.86 18.32 -42.42
N SER A 119 -26.82 17.96 -41.56
CA SER A 119 -28.19 17.65 -41.98
C SER A 119 -29.02 18.89 -42.36
N GLY A 120 -28.55 20.10 -42.04
CA GLY A 120 -29.22 21.36 -42.41
C GLY A 120 -30.66 21.50 -41.89
N ARG A 121 -31.10 20.62 -40.98
CA ARG A 121 -32.39 20.71 -40.32
C ARG A 121 -32.23 21.63 -39.11
N ASP A 122 -32.87 22.79 -39.19
CA ASP A 122 -33.13 23.64 -38.03
C ASP A 122 -34.04 22.85 -37.07
N VAL A 123 -33.43 22.05 -36.19
CA VAL A 123 -34.14 21.40 -35.10
C VAL A 123 -34.44 22.51 -34.08
N ALA A 124 -35.62 23.11 -34.21
CA ALA A 124 -36.16 24.03 -33.23
C ALA A 124 -36.41 23.27 -31.92
N LEU A 125 -35.37 23.15 -31.09
CA LEU A 125 -35.51 22.59 -29.76
C LEU A 125 -36.40 23.51 -28.90
N PRO A 126 -37.33 22.95 -28.11
CA PRO A 126 -38.26 23.73 -27.30
C PRO A 126 -37.50 24.48 -26.19
N HIS A 127 -37.22 25.76 -26.45
CA HIS A 127 -37.15 26.92 -25.54
C HIS A 127 -36.56 26.78 -24.13
N TRP A 128 -35.74 25.78 -23.84
CA TRP A 128 -34.84 25.84 -22.69
C TRP A 128 -34.03 27.15 -22.80
N PRO A 129 -33.83 27.91 -21.71
CA PRO A 129 -33.07 29.15 -21.77
C PRO A 129 -31.66 28.83 -22.29
N VAL A 130 -31.48 29.06 -23.59
CA VAL A 130 -30.19 29.06 -24.24
C VAL A 130 -29.46 30.23 -23.61
N PHE A 131 -28.59 29.94 -22.65
CA PHE A 131 -27.62 30.91 -22.16
C PHE A 131 -26.83 31.37 -23.38
N GLY A 132 -27.17 32.54 -23.93
CA GLY A 132 -26.79 33.03 -25.25
C GLY A 132 -25.32 33.42 -25.41
N GLY A 133 -24.41 32.71 -24.77
CA GLY A 133 -23.00 32.69 -25.12
C GLY A 133 -22.74 31.45 -25.96
N GLU A 134 -22.20 31.61 -27.16
CA GLU A 134 -21.62 30.53 -27.96
C GLU A 134 -20.44 29.93 -27.18
N VAL A 135 -20.71 29.11 -26.17
CA VAL A 135 -19.67 28.29 -25.56
C VAL A 135 -19.38 27.20 -26.58
N PRO A 136 -18.18 27.15 -27.18
CA PRO A 136 -17.86 26.11 -28.13
C PRO A 136 -17.94 24.79 -27.35
N VAL A 137 -18.91 23.94 -27.66
CA VAL A 137 -19.09 22.61 -27.03
C VAL A 137 -17.79 21.79 -27.07
N ASN A 138 -16.97 22.03 -28.09
CA ASN A 138 -15.62 21.48 -28.27
C ASN A 138 -14.69 21.81 -27.07
N SER A 139 -14.80 23.01 -26.48
CA SER A 139 -13.95 23.44 -25.36
C SER A 139 -14.23 22.67 -24.07
N ILE A 140 -15.49 22.27 -23.84
CA ILE A 140 -15.86 21.51 -22.63
C ILE A 140 -15.39 20.06 -22.75
N THR A 141 -15.60 19.42 -23.90
CA THR A 141 -15.14 18.04 -24.15
C THR A 141 -13.62 17.92 -24.11
N ASP A 142 -12.91 18.92 -24.65
CA ASP A 142 -11.45 18.97 -24.61
C ASP A 142 -10.95 19.15 -23.17
N GLY A 143 -11.57 20.06 -22.40
CA GLY A 143 -11.24 20.25 -20.99
C GLY A 143 -11.43 18.99 -20.14
N VAL A 144 -12.54 18.29 -20.32
CA VAL A 144 -12.82 17.01 -19.64
C VAL A 144 -11.77 15.95 -19.99
N THR A 145 -11.44 15.83 -21.28
CA THR A 145 -10.45 14.85 -21.74
C THR A 145 -9.07 15.13 -21.13
N ILE A 146 -8.66 16.39 -21.09
CA ILE A 146 -7.40 16.81 -20.46
C ILE A 146 -7.42 16.47 -18.96
N ILE A 147 -8.50 16.78 -18.24
CA ILE A 147 -8.60 16.48 -16.81
C ILE A 147 -8.52 14.96 -16.55
N SER A 148 -9.23 14.13 -17.33
CA SER A 148 -9.15 12.67 -17.21
C SER A 148 -7.74 12.15 -17.50
N LEU A 149 -7.04 12.67 -18.52
CA LEU A 149 -5.65 12.30 -18.79
C LEU A 149 -4.70 12.67 -17.66
N VAL A 150 -4.88 13.84 -17.04
CA VAL A 150 -4.10 14.25 -15.87
C VAL A 150 -4.37 13.33 -14.67
N MET A 151 -5.64 13.00 -14.41
CA MET A 151 -6.02 12.08 -13.34
C MET A 151 -5.42 10.69 -13.56
N TYR A 152 -5.51 10.17 -14.78
CA TYR A 152 -4.87 8.91 -15.17
C TYR A 152 -3.36 8.93 -14.90
N ALA A 153 -2.66 10.00 -15.31
CA ALA A 153 -1.22 10.13 -15.07
C ALA A 153 -0.87 10.15 -13.57
N LEU A 154 -1.68 10.80 -12.73
CA LEU A 154 -1.50 10.82 -11.29
C LEU A 154 -1.74 9.44 -10.65
N ILE A 155 -2.74 8.69 -11.12
CA ILE A 155 -3.01 7.31 -10.69
C ILE A 155 -1.84 6.41 -11.10
N ALA A 156 -1.40 6.48 -12.36
CA ALA A 156 -0.29 5.71 -12.88
C ALA A 156 1.02 6.02 -12.13
N LEU A 157 1.31 7.29 -11.84
CA LEU A 157 2.48 7.70 -11.07
C LEU A 157 2.42 7.17 -9.63
N SER A 158 1.26 7.25 -8.97
CA SER A 158 1.07 6.74 -7.61
C SER A 158 1.27 5.22 -7.55
N THR A 159 0.72 4.49 -8.52
CA THR A 159 0.89 3.04 -8.67
C THR A 159 2.36 2.69 -8.98
N TYR A 160 3.04 3.45 -9.84
CA TYR A 160 4.45 3.27 -10.12
C TYR A 160 5.32 3.46 -8.88
N LEU A 161 5.05 4.49 -8.06
CA LEU A 161 5.75 4.72 -6.79
C LEU A 161 5.54 3.56 -5.80
N ALA A 162 4.34 2.98 -5.76
CA ALA A 162 4.07 1.77 -4.98
C ALA A 162 4.91 0.57 -5.48
N TYR A 163 5.07 0.40 -6.79
CA TYR A 163 5.91 -0.66 -7.37
C TYR A 163 7.41 -0.44 -7.20
N ARG A 164 7.86 0.81 -7.06
CA ARG A 164 9.28 1.12 -6.81
C ARG A 164 9.75 0.57 -5.45
N ILE A 165 8.83 0.38 -4.50
CA ILE A 165 9.10 -0.25 -3.21
C ILE A 165 9.12 -1.79 -3.39
N ARG A 166 10.18 -2.30 -4.04
CA ARG A 166 10.33 -3.74 -4.37
C ARG A 166 11.27 -4.52 -3.45
N THR A 167 11.96 -3.87 -2.52
CA THR A 167 12.94 -4.55 -1.65
C THR A 167 12.29 -5.08 -0.38
N TYR A 168 11.65 -6.23 -0.48
CA TYR A 168 11.26 -7.06 0.65
C TYR A 168 12.36 -8.08 0.93
N ARG A 169 12.76 -8.20 2.18
CA ARG A 169 13.73 -9.23 2.60
C ARG A 169 12.95 -10.36 3.26
N GLU A 170 12.63 -11.38 2.46
CA GLU A 170 11.81 -12.51 2.89
C GLU A 170 12.65 -13.58 3.60
N VAL A 171 13.90 -13.77 3.16
CA VAL A 171 14.73 -14.89 3.64
C VAL A 171 16.12 -14.44 4.08
N ALA A 172 16.69 -15.19 5.02
CA ALA A 172 18.12 -15.15 5.28
C ALA A 172 18.86 -15.50 3.97
N ASN A 173 19.98 -14.82 3.71
CA ASN A 173 20.76 -15.05 2.50
C ASN A 173 21.12 -16.55 2.40
N PRO A 174 20.72 -17.26 1.33
CA PRO A 174 20.91 -18.70 1.22
C PRO A 174 22.40 -19.09 1.23
N LYS A 175 23.27 -18.23 0.70
CA LYS A 175 24.72 -18.44 0.80
C LYS A 175 25.18 -18.43 2.25
N ARG A 176 24.68 -17.47 3.04
CA ARG A 176 25.01 -17.37 4.48
C ARG A 176 24.47 -18.58 5.26
N LEU A 177 23.32 -19.12 4.88
CA LEU A 177 22.78 -20.38 5.42
C LEU A 177 23.74 -21.55 5.19
N MET A 178 24.23 -21.71 3.97
CA MET A 178 25.17 -22.79 3.64
C MET A 178 26.57 -22.59 4.25
N ASP A 179 27.11 -21.39 4.18
CA ASP A 179 28.51 -21.13 4.56
C ASP A 179 28.70 -21.05 6.08
N VAL A 180 27.72 -20.52 6.82
CA VAL A 180 27.87 -20.21 8.26
C VAL A 180 27.10 -21.19 9.14
N TYR A 181 25.92 -21.65 8.71
CA TYR A 181 25.00 -22.37 9.59
C TYR A 181 25.00 -23.90 9.39
N LEU A 182 25.55 -24.41 8.28
CA LEU A 182 25.60 -25.84 7.99
C LEU A 182 26.35 -26.65 9.08
N TYR A 183 27.37 -26.05 9.69
CA TYR A 183 28.20 -26.68 10.73
C TYR A 183 27.79 -26.30 12.16
N LYS A 184 26.68 -25.57 12.33
CA LYS A 184 26.18 -25.14 13.64
C LYS A 184 25.08 -26.07 14.11
N GLU A 185 24.89 -26.12 15.43
CA GLU A 185 23.80 -26.87 16.02
C GLU A 185 22.43 -26.40 15.48
N PRO A 186 21.48 -27.31 15.20
CA PRO A 186 20.17 -26.95 14.63
C PRO A 186 19.43 -25.88 15.45
N ALA A 187 19.49 -25.97 16.79
CA ALA A 187 18.85 -25.00 17.67
C ALA A 187 19.41 -23.58 17.50
N TYR A 188 20.74 -23.45 17.40
CA TYR A 188 21.40 -22.17 17.16
C TYR A 188 21.01 -21.58 15.79
N THR A 189 21.03 -22.41 14.75
CA THR A 189 20.65 -22.01 13.40
C THR A 189 19.20 -21.52 13.35
N LYS A 190 18.28 -22.27 13.99
CA LYS A 190 16.86 -21.90 14.07
C LYS A 190 16.67 -20.57 14.80
N ALA A 191 17.32 -20.37 15.93
CA ALA A 191 17.28 -19.12 16.69
C ALA A 191 17.84 -17.93 15.89
N ALA A 192 18.93 -18.13 15.16
CA ALA A 192 19.53 -17.08 14.34
C ALA A 192 18.63 -16.70 13.14
N ILE A 193 17.99 -17.68 12.50
CA ILE A 193 17.00 -17.44 11.44
C ILE A 193 15.78 -16.71 12.01
N ALA A 194 15.27 -17.15 13.17
CA ALA A 194 14.14 -16.50 13.85
C ALA A 194 14.44 -15.02 14.14
N ASN A 195 15.61 -14.72 14.71
CA ASN A 195 16.04 -13.35 14.98
C ASN A 195 16.18 -12.52 13.69
N GLN A 196 16.75 -13.10 12.63
CA GLN A 196 16.86 -12.41 11.34
C GLN A 196 15.48 -12.14 10.71
N ARG A 197 14.55 -13.10 10.79
CA ARG A 197 13.16 -12.91 10.33
C ARG A 197 12.46 -11.82 11.15
N ALA A 198 12.58 -11.82 12.48
CA ALA A 198 12.01 -10.78 13.34
C ALA A 198 12.55 -9.38 13.01
N LYS A 199 13.87 -9.26 12.77
CA LYS A 199 14.48 -7.99 12.35
C LYS A 199 13.98 -7.54 10.97
N ASN A 200 13.88 -8.45 10.02
CA ASN A 200 13.36 -8.15 8.69
C ASN A 200 11.88 -7.77 8.74
N PHE A 201 11.07 -8.43 9.56
CA PHE A 201 9.64 -8.18 9.75
C PHE A 201 9.38 -6.71 10.09
N GLY A 202 10.08 -6.16 11.08
CA GLY A 202 9.94 -4.76 11.46
C GLY A 202 10.32 -3.78 10.35
N SER A 203 11.39 -4.08 9.59
CA SER A 203 11.80 -3.25 8.45
C SER A 203 10.86 -3.36 7.24
N ASN A 204 10.25 -4.53 7.04
CA ASN A 204 9.31 -4.78 5.96
C ASN A 204 7.96 -4.09 6.26
N GLU A 205 7.52 -4.07 7.53
CA GLU A 205 6.25 -3.45 7.92
C GLU A 205 6.19 -1.96 7.53
N ALA A 206 7.26 -1.20 7.80
CA ALA A 206 7.34 0.21 7.39
C ALA A 206 7.20 0.38 5.87
N LYS A 207 7.87 -0.46 5.10
CA LYS A 207 7.79 -0.44 3.62
C LYS A 207 6.43 -0.87 3.08
N ILE A 208 5.79 -1.85 3.71
CA ILE A 208 4.43 -2.29 3.37
C ILE A 208 3.46 -1.13 3.60
N ASN A 209 3.59 -0.42 4.72
CA ASN A 209 2.75 0.74 5.03
C ASN A 209 2.96 1.92 4.07
N ASP A 210 4.21 2.19 3.69
CA ASP A 210 4.52 3.20 2.66
C ASP A 210 3.86 2.83 1.32
N LYS A 211 4.00 1.57 0.90
CA LYS A 211 3.37 1.05 -0.32
C LYS A 211 1.85 1.15 -0.26
N ALA A 212 1.23 0.73 0.85
CA ALA A 212 -0.20 0.83 1.07
C ALA A 212 -0.70 2.28 0.99
N THR A 213 0.09 3.24 1.48
CA THR A 213 -0.25 4.67 1.42
C THR A 213 -0.32 5.16 -0.03
N TRP A 214 0.62 4.77 -0.89
CA TRP A 214 0.59 5.11 -2.31
C TRP A 214 -0.59 4.47 -3.05
N VAL A 215 -0.87 3.19 -2.78
CA VAL A 215 -2.03 2.50 -3.37
C VAL A 215 -3.35 3.13 -2.91
N ASN A 216 -3.48 3.50 -1.64
CA ASN A 216 -4.67 4.19 -1.14
C ASN A 216 -4.86 5.56 -1.80
N ARG A 217 -3.79 6.32 -2.04
CA ARG A 217 -3.85 7.58 -2.81
C ARG A 217 -4.34 7.34 -4.23
N ALA A 218 -3.82 6.31 -4.92
CA ALA A 218 -4.28 5.94 -6.25
C ALA A 218 -5.78 5.60 -6.27
N MET A 219 -6.27 4.87 -5.27
CA MET A 219 -7.70 4.53 -5.15
C MET A 219 -8.58 5.75 -4.91
N ILE A 220 -8.15 6.68 -4.05
CA ILE A 220 -8.91 7.93 -3.80
C ILE A 220 -8.99 8.75 -5.09
N LEU A 221 -7.89 8.86 -5.85
CA LEU A 221 -7.88 9.54 -7.14
C LEU A 221 -8.82 8.86 -8.14
N LEU A 222 -8.82 7.53 -8.22
CA LEU A 222 -9.72 6.77 -9.08
C LEU A 222 -11.19 7.01 -8.76
N VAL A 223 -11.57 7.01 -7.48
CA VAL A 223 -12.94 7.34 -7.05
C VAL A 223 -13.30 8.79 -7.41
N GLY A 224 -12.36 9.72 -7.24
CA GLY A 224 -12.53 11.11 -7.65
C GLY A 224 -12.74 11.26 -9.16
N GLU A 225 -11.97 10.54 -9.97
CA GLU A 225 -12.15 10.51 -11.43
C GLU A 225 -13.53 9.94 -11.78
N ALA A 226 -13.92 8.79 -11.23
CA ALA A 226 -15.23 8.20 -11.49
C ALA A 226 -16.38 9.15 -11.13
N ALA A 227 -16.33 9.81 -9.97
CA ALA A 227 -17.34 10.78 -9.56
C ALA A 227 -17.42 11.99 -10.50
N LEU A 228 -16.26 12.52 -10.91
CA LEU A 228 -16.18 13.61 -11.88
C LEU A 228 -16.85 13.22 -13.21
N LEU A 229 -16.58 12.00 -13.71
CA LEU A 229 -17.17 11.50 -14.95
C LEU A 229 -18.68 11.34 -14.87
N VAL A 230 -19.22 10.90 -13.73
CA VAL A 230 -20.67 10.83 -13.50
C VAL A 230 -21.29 12.23 -13.56
N VAL A 231 -20.67 13.23 -12.92
CA VAL A 231 -21.16 14.62 -12.95
C VAL A 231 -21.16 15.14 -14.38
N ILE A 232 -20.09 14.90 -15.14
CA ILE A 232 -20.00 15.31 -16.54
C ILE A 232 -21.08 14.63 -17.37
N ALA A 233 -21.31 13.33 -17.19
CA ALA A 233 -22.36 12.61 -17.91
C ALA A 233 -23.75 13.16 -17.59
N ILE A 234 -24.05 13.47 -16.33
CA ILE A 234 -25.34 14.08 -15.93
C ILE A 234 -25.51 15.45 -16.58
N VAL A 235 -24.48 16.28 -16.55
CA VAL A 235 -24.49 17.59 -17.21
C VAL A 235 -24.74 17.37 -18.71
N GLN A 236 -23.97 16.53 -19.38
CA GLN A 236 -24.15 16.27 -20.81
C GLN A 236 -25.57 15.80 -21.17
N VAL A 237 -26.15 14.89 -20.39
CA VAL A 237 -27.53 14.41 -20.62
C VAL A 237 -28.56 15.50 -20.37
N ALA A 238 -28.35 16.36 -19.36
CA ALA A 238 -29.28 17.46 -19.06
C ALA A 238 -29.25 18.59 -20.11
N TRP A 239 -28.18 18.67 -20.91
CA TRP A 239 -28.01 19.68 -21.97
C TRP A 239 -28.44 19.19 -23.37
N LEU A 240 -28.68 17.87 -23.54
CA LEU A 240 -29.21 17.27 -24.77
C LEU A 240 -30.75 17.30 -24.78
#